data_AF-A0A7V9AKJ0-F1
#
_entry.id   AF-A0A7V9AKJ0-F1
#
_cell.length_a   1.000
_cell.length_b   1.000
_cell.length_c   1.000
_cell.angle_alpha   90.00
_cell.angle_beta   90.00
_cell.angle_gamma   90.00
#
_symmetry.space_group_name_H-M   'P 1'
#
loop_
_entity.id
_entity.type
_entity.pdbx_description
1 polymer ?
#
loop_
_entity_poly.entity_id
_entity_poly.type
_entity_poly.pdbx_seq_one_letter_code
_entity_poly.pdbx_strand_id
1 'polypeptide(L)'
;MTLRSSFDSAAVDLDLVSAHFPGGTLIGALYDRELMRLSDRGGASGMIGARWADLCASALDDVASASTAVESGLDSLRVDRVIRLDDIPAIASQASRLKLQNPDFLLIHEDDAGQHVLAADAKFSIDTAKSTQVSAGVVSSLIAMGPAIGRLVPTLRPDVTVHDGLFLCPDYSLTRRLLRTRRGLRRVTVADDEVRLIPVDVAGFLEGLDHDRLIARLASRDALPVDHFHSLALTLYYLRVARAMIGCWINQTSPLLLYKDRPVIDLAAIESEIAHGSPDDLDAWRLVLHWNDRAERIRLQRAAIDHVTALPISGKDLRGRIDVAARAAGVE
;
A
#
# COMPACT_ATOMS: atom_id res chain seq x y z
N MET A 1 1.44 -23.13 34.57
CA MET A 1 0.36 -22.13 34.58
C MET A 1 0.27 -21.58 33.17
N THR A 2 -0.82 -21.87 32.49
CA THR A 2 -0.90 -22.04 31.03
C THR A 2 -1.13 -20.71 30.32
N LEU A 3 -0.21 -20.33 29.43
CA LEU A 3 -0.38 -19.24 28.45
C LEU A 3 -1.45 -19.63 27.42
N ARG A 4 -2.72 -19.44 27.79
CA ARG A 4 -3.87 -19.43 26.89
C ARG A 4 -4.61 -18.11 27.10
N SER A 5 -4.10 -17.00 26.53
CA SER A 5 -4.88 -15.75 26.49
C SER A 5 -4.61 -14.82 25.31
N SER A 6 -3.74 -15.15 24.35
CA SER A 6 -3.50 -14.31 23.16
C SER A 6 -4.28 -14.75 21.91
N PHE A 7 -5.00 -15.87 21.97
CA PHE A 7 -5.65 -16.46 20.79
C PHE A 7 -7.11 -16.00 20.57
N ASP A 8 -7.80 -15.47 21.58
CA ASP A 8 -9.20 -15.04 21.46
C ASP A 8 -9.39 -13.59 21.00
N SER A 9 -8.40 -12.69 21.16
CA SER A 9 -8.58 -11.28 20.79
C SER A 9 -8.60 -11.03 19.28
N ALA A 10 -7.91 -11.87 18.49
CA ALA A 10 -7.79 -11.71 17.03
C ALA A 10 -9.02 -12.17 16.23
N ALA A 11 -10.00 -12.83 16.85
CA ALA A 11 -11.29 -13.10 16.19
C ALA A 11 -12.32 -12.00 16.51
N VAL A 12 -12.15 -11.29 17.62
CA VAL A 12 -13.13 -10.36 18.18
C VAL A 12 -13.23 -9.06 17.38
N ASP A 13 -12.16 -8.63 16.70
CA ASP A 13 -12.17 -7.37 15.96
C ASP A 13 -12.91 -7.46 14.61
N LEU A 14 -12.69 -8.53 13.83
CA LEU A 14 -13.34 -8.67 12.51
C LEU A 14 -14.84 -8.89 12.55
N ASP A 15 -15.35 -9.42 13.67
CA ASP A 15 -16.77 -9.65 13.88
C ASP A 15 -17.49 -8.41 14.44
N LEU A 16 -16.79 -7.27 14.54
CA LEU A 16 -17.36 -5.99 14.95
C LEU A 16 -18.44 -5.54 13.95
N VAL A 17 -19.67 -5.38 14.46
CA VAL A 17 -20.84 -4.90 13.73
C VAL A 17 -21.12 -3.46 14.15
N SER A 18 -21.28 -2.57 13.18
CA SER A 18 -21.63 -1.17 13.44
C SER A 18 -22.25 -0.52 12.21
N ALA A 19 -23.20 0.39 12.43
CA ALA A 19 -23.78 1.20 11.37
C ALA A 19 -22.78 2.23 10.78
N HIS A 20 -21.67 2.48 11.47
CA HIS A 20 -20.58 3.36 11.01
C HIS A 20 -19.75 2.73 9.88
N PHE A 21 -19.80 1.40 9.76
CA PHE A 21 -19.08 0.69 8.71
C PHE A 21 -19.89 0.62 7.42
N PRO A 22 -19.29 0.87 6.24
CA PRO A 22 -19.89 0.46 4.99
C PRO A 22 -20.15 -1.06 5.01
N GLY A 23 -21.40 -1.46 4.73
CA GLY A 23 -21.81 -2.86 4.79
C GLY A 23 -22.06 -3.41 6.20
N GLY A 24 -21.98 -2.58 7.25
CA GLY A 24 -22.42 -2.91 8.61
C GLY A 24 -21.44 -3.73 9.46
N THR A 25 -20.30 -4.15 8.90
CA THR A 25 -19.28 -4.96 9.61
C THR A 25 -17.87 -4.47 9.27
N LEU A 26 -16.91 -4.65 10.17
CA LEU A 26 -15.51 -4.24 9.93
C LEU A 26 -14.91 -4.98 8.74
N ILE A 27 -15.10 -6.31 8.66
CA ILE A 27 -14.64 -7.08 7.50
C ILE A 27 -15.30 -6.63 6.19
N GLY A 28 -16.60 -6.31 6.24
CA GLY A 28 -17.31 -5.74 5.09
C GLY A 28 -16.70 -4.42 4.64
N ALA A 29 -16.37 -3.54 5.59
CA ALA A 29 -15.76 -2.25 5.32
C ALA A 29 -14.35 -2.37 4.73
N LEU A 30 -13.52 -3.29 5.22
CA LEU A 30 -12.17 -3.52 4.67
C LEU A 30 -12.19 -3.97 3.20
N TYR A 31 -13.29 -4.59 2.75
CA TYR A 31 -13.51 -5.00 1.36
C TYR A 31 -14.50 -4.10 0.59
N ASP A 32 -14.96 -3.01 1.19
CA ASP A 32 -15.88 -2.11 0.54
C ASP A 32 -15.19 -1.43 -0.65
N ARG A 33 -15.74 -1.64 -1.85
CA ARG A 33 -15.13 -1.17 -3.10
C ARG A 33 -15.06 0.35 -3.17
N GLU A 34 -16.05 1.02 -2.59
CA GLU A 34 -16.12 2.47 -2.61
C GLU A 34 -15.09 3.07 -1.66
N LEU A 35 -15.00 2.55 -0.43
CA LEU A 35 -13.94 2.93 0.52
C LEU A 35 -12.55 2.67 -0.07
N MET A 36 -12.31 1.50 -0.65
CA MET A 36 -11.02 1.20 -1.31
C MET A 36 -10.72 2.24 -2.41
N ARG A 37 -11.65 2.44 -3.34
CA ARG A 37 -11.51 3.38 -4.46
C ARG A 37 -11.27 4.82 -4.00
N LEU A 38 -11.99 5.29 -2.97
CA LEU A 38 -11.83 6.63 -2.43
C LEU A 38 -10.51 6.79 -1.67
N SER A 39 -10.16 5.81 -0.84
CA SER A 39 -8.89 5.80 -0.10
C SER A 39 -7.67 5.78 -1.02
N ASP A 40 -7.74 5.07 -2.16
CA ASP A 40 -6.65 4.98 -3.13
C ASP A 40 -6.44 6.27 -3.93
N ARG A 41 -7.42 7.18 -4.01
CA ARG A 41 -7.20 8.55 -4.52
C ARG A 41 -6.29 9.34 -3.61
N GLY A 42 -6.35 9.06 -2.32
CA GLY A 42 -5.35 9.47 -1.36
C GLY A 42 -4.15 8.53 -1.31
N GLY A 43 -3.95 7.56 -2.20
CA GLY A 43 -2.77 6.70 -2.19
C GLY A 43 -2.67 5.72 -1.00
N ALA A 44 -3.80 5.31 -0.42
CA ALA A 44 -3.82 4.38 0.72
C ALA A 44 -3.09 3.06 0.44
N SER A 45 -3.39 2.36 -0.67
CA SER A 45 -2.76 1.06 -0.94
C SER A 45 -1.24 1.16 -1.13
N GLY A 46 -0.75 2.22 -1.78
CA GLY A 46 0.68 2.45 -1.94
C GLY A 46 1.39 2.72 -0.61
N MET A 47 0.77 3.51 0.27
CA MET A 47 1.28 3.80 1.61
C MET A 47 1.32 2.56 2.50
N ILE A 48 0.21 1.79 2.54
CA ILE A 48 0.12 0.55 3.33
C ILE A 48 1.16 -0.45 2.83
N GLY A 49 1.30 -0.62 1.51
CA GLY A 49 2.28 -1.52 0.92
C GLY A 49 3.72 -1.11 1.23
N ALA A 50 4.06 0.17 1.05
CA ALA A 50 5.40 0.69 1.33
C ALA A 50 5.77 0.52 2.81
N ARG A 51 4.87 0.90 3.72
CA ARG A 51 5.10 0.74 5.16
C ARG A 51 5.26 -0.73 5.55
N TRP A 52 4.48 -1.61 4.93
CA TRP A 52 4.61 -3.05 5.15
C TRP A 52 5.95 -3.60 4.68
N ALA A 53 6.42 -3.16 3.51
CA ALA A 53 7.73 -3.55 3.00
C ALA A 53 8.86 -3.07 3.94
N ASP A 54 8.76 -1.87 4.51
CA ASP A 54 9.74 -1.37 5.49
C ASP A 54 9.79 -2.24 6.76
N LEU A 55 8.63 -2.61 7.31
CA LEU A 55 8.57 -3.49 8.49
C LEU A 55 9.08 -4.91 8.18
N CYS A 56 8.81 -5.42 6.98
CA CYS A 56 9.37 -6.68 6.53
C CYS A 56 10.89 -6.61 6.44
N ALA A 57 11.45 -5.52 5.91
CA ALA A 57 12.89 -5.32 5.83
C ALA A 57 13.52 -5.38 7.22
N SER A 58 12.97 -4.63 8.20
CA SER A 58 13.45 -4.67 9.58
C SER A 58 13.36 -6.05 10.21
N ALA A 59 12.23 -6.76 10.02
CA ALA A 59 12.07 -8.11 10.55
C ALA A 59 13.06 -9.12 9.93
N LEU A 60 13.38 -8.98 8.64
CA LEU A 60 14.37 -9.80 7.96
C LEU A 60 15.80 -9.49 8.41
N ASP A 61 16.13 -8.23 8.67
CA ASP A 61 17.43 -7.81 9.18
C ASP A 61 17.70 -8.37 10.59
N ASP A 62 16.67 -8.41 11.44
CA ASP A 62 16.75 -9.04 12.76
C ASP A 62 17.04 -10.54 12.65
N VAL A 63 16.38 -11.24 11.72
CA VAL A 63 16.62 -12.67 11.44
C VAL A 63 18.05 -12.91 10.94
N ALA A 64 18.53 -12.09 10.00
CA ALA A 64 19.90 -12.20 9.48
C ALA A 64 20.95 -11.94 10.56
N SER A 65 20.65 -11.04 11.50
CA SER A 65 21.54 -10.69 12.61
C SER A 65 21.54 -11.75 13.72
N ALA A 66 20.46 -12.50 13.88
CA ALA A 66 20.27 -13.39 15.02
C ALA A 66 21.21 -14.62 15.03
N SER A 67 21.73 -15.09 13.88
CA SER A 67 22.72 -16.20 13.75
C SER A 67 22.50 -17.47 14.58
N THR A 68 21.35 -17.65 15.25
CA THR A 68 21.07 -18.77 16.14
C THR A 68 19.76 -19.42 15.71
N ALA A 69 19.85 -20.72 15.42
CA ALA A 69 18.71 -21.57 15.11
C ALA A 69 17.80 -21.62 16.34
N VAL A 70 16.73 -20.83 16.33
CA VAL A 70 15.63 -20.94 17.29
C VAL A 70 14.53 -21.73 16.61
N GLU A 71 14.09 -22.80 17.25
CA GLU A 71 13.07 -23.67 16.71
C GLU A 71 11.70 -22.97 16.74
N SER A 72 11.17 -22.70 15.54
CA SER A 72 9.80 -22.30 15.15
C SER A 72 9.57 -20.81 14.82
N GLY A 73 9.26 -20.54 13.55
CA GLY A 73 9.00 -19.19 13.01
C GLY A 73 9.81 -18.91 11.75
N LEU A 74 10.00 -17.62 11.40
CA LEU A 74 11.00 -17.17 10.41
C LEU A 74 12.39 -17.79 10.68
N ASP A 75 12.65 -18.19 11.91
CA ASP A 75 13.90 -18.76 12.45
C ASP A 75 14.30 -20.12 11.85
N SER A 76 13.41 -20.83 11.14
CA SER A 76 13.80 -22.02 10.37
C SER A 76 14.46 -21.67 9.03
N LEU A 77 14.31 -20.41 8.59
CA LEU A 77 14.92 -19.90 7.39
C LEU A 77 16.30 -19.39 7.78
N ARG A 78 17.34 -20.17 7.49
CA ARG A 78 18.71 -19.67 7.63
C ARG A 78 18.90 -18.58 6.57
N VAL A 79 19.05 -17.33 7.00
CA VAL A 79 19.32 -16.18 6.14
C VAL A 79 20.59 -15.55 6.64
N ASP A 80 21.61 -15.51 5.79
CA ASP A 80 22.85 -14.82 6.13
C ASP A 80 22.81 -13.37 5.66
N ARG A 81 22.06 -13.08 4.58
CA ARG A 81 21.95 -11.75 3.99
C ARG A 81 20.58 -11.49 3.36
N VAL A 82 20.12 -10.26 3.47
CA VAL A 82 18.87 -9.75 2.88
C VAL A 82 19.22 -8.67 1.87
N ILE A 83 18.61 -8.71 0.69
CA ILE A 83 18.77 -7.69 -0.34
C ILE A 83 17.40 -7.16 -0.71
N ARG A 84 17.13 -5.91 -0.34
CA ARG A 84 15.91 -5.20 -0.74
C ARG A 84 16.07 -4.70 -2.18
N LEU A 85 15.32 -5.27 -3.10
CA LEU A 85 15.43 -4.91 -4.53
C LEU A 85 14.81 -3.54 -4.84
N ASP A 86 13.86 -3.08 -4.03
CA ASP A 86 13.26 -1.75 -4.14
C ASP A 86 14.26 -0.61 -3.92
N ASP A 87 15.31 -0.84 -3.12
CA ASP A 87 16.38 0.13 -2.89
C ASP A 87 17.31 0.29 -4.11
N ILE A 88 17.12 -0.55 -5.13
CA ILE A 88 17.89 -0.56 -6.36
C ILE A 88 16.96 -0.32 -7.56
N PRO A 89 16.51 0.93 -7.80
CA PRO A 89 15.54 1.26 -8.86
C PRO A 89 15.94 0.78 -10.27
N ALA A 90 17.25 0.61 -10.50
CA ALA A 90 17.78 0.06 -11.74
C ALA A 90 17.32 -1.39 -12.01
N ILE A 91 17.12 -2.21 -10.97
CA ILE A 91 16.63 -3.59 -11.09
C ILE A 91 15.17 -3.56 -11.56
N ALA A 92 14.31 -2.79 -10.88
CA ALA A 92 12.91 -2.66 -11.27
C ALA A 92 12.75 -2.14 -12.71
N SER A 93 13.57 -1.16 -13.10
CA SER A 93 13.61 -0.63 -14.47
C SER A 93 14.00 -1.68 -15.51
N GLN A 94 15.02 -2.50 -15.23
CA GLN A 94 15.46 -3.58 -16.12
C GLN A 94 14.45 -4.72 -16.20
N ALA A 95 13.94 -5.18 -15.06
CA ALA A 95 12.92 -6.22 -14.99
C ALA A 95 11.68 -5.81 -15.78
N SER A 96 11.21 -4.56 -15.61
CA SER A 96 10.08 -4.02 -16.36
C SER A 96 10.33 -4.00 -17.87
N ARG A 97 11.54 -3.61 -18.33
CA ARG A 97 11.88 -3.63 -19.76
C ARG A 97 11.82 -5.04 -20.36
N LEU A 98 12.15 -6.05 -19.57
CA LEU A 98 12.14 -7.46 -19.95
C LEU A 98 10.81 -8.16 -19.63
N LYS A 99 9.81 -7.43 -19.12
CA LYS A 99 8.52 -7.96 -18.65
C LYS A 99 8.66 -9.06 -17.60
N LEU A 100 9.71 -8.99 -16.79
CA LEU A 100 9.97 -9.89 -15.68
C LEU A 100 9.29 -9.37 -14.41
N GLN A 101 9.00 -10.29 -13.50
CA GLN A 101 8.58 -9.94 -12.15
C GLN A 101 9.79 -9.47 -11.34
N ASN A 102 9.56 -8.54 -10.41
CA ASN A 102 10.54 -8.04 -9.47
C ASN A 102 9.99 -8.26 -8.06
N PRO A 103 10.50 -9.25 -7.29
CA PRO A 103 10.13 -9.41 -5.90
C PRO A 103 10.72 -8.27 -5.07
N ASP A 104 10.24 -8.09 -3.84
CA ASP A 104 10.70 -7.00 -2.97
C ASP A 104 12.08 -7.33 -2.38
N PHE A 105 12.35 -8.61 -2.09
CA PHE A 105 13.57 -9.09 -1.44
C PHE A 105 14.18 -10.32 -2.10
N LEU A 106 15.51 -10.44 -1.99
CA LEU A 106 16.24 -11.70 -2.12
C LEU A 106 16.83 -12.07 -0.76
N LEU A 107 16.56 -13.29 -0.32
CA LEU A 107 17.15 -13.86 0.90
C LEU A 107 18.24 -14.84 0.49
N ILE A 108 19.44 -14.64 1.03
CA ILE A 108 20.64 -15.38 0.66
C ILE A 108 21.15 -16.16 1.86
N HIS A 109 21.42 -17.44 1.63
CA HIS A 109 22.06 -18.35 2.56
C HIS A 109 23.31 -18.95 1.92
N GLU A 110 24.40 -19.10 2.67
CA GLU A 110 25.61 -19.80 2.26
C GLU A 110 25.89 -20.97 3.22
N ASP A 111 26.08 -22.16 2.63
CA ASP A 111 26.52 -23.36 3.33
C ASP A 111 27.68 -24.05 2.57
N ASP A 112 28.06 -25.25 2.99
CA ASP A 112 29.13 -26.04 2.36
C ASP A 112 28.78 -26.47 0.91
N ALA A 113 27.49 -26.50 0.55
CA ALA A 113 27.01 -26.87 -0.79
C ALA A 113 26.98 -25.67 -1.74
N GLY A 114 26.91 -24.44 -1.21
CA GLY A 114 27.08 -23.22 -1.97
C GLY A 114 26.16 -22.09 -1.52
N GLN A 115 25.86 -21.18 -2.45
CA GLN A 115 24.95 -20.06 -2.19
C GLN A 115 23.54 -20.43 -2.63
N HIS A 116 22.59 -20.32 -1.71
CA HIS A 116 21.16 -20.55 -1.87
C HIS A 116 20.42 -19.21 -1.88
N VAL A 117 19.46 -19.07 -2.78
CA VAL A 117 18.69 -17.83 -2.95
C VAL A 117 17.21 -18.15 -3.07
N LEU A 118 16.39 -17.40 -2.35
CA LEU A 118 14.94 -17.39 -2.51
C LEU A 118 14.41 -15.96 -2.58
N ALA A 119 13.29 -15.78 -3.28
CA ALA A 119 12.58 -14.50 -3.27
C ALA A 119 11.73 -14.38 -2.00
N ALA A 120 11.59 -13.16 -1.52
CA ALA A 120 10.50 -12.81 -0.62
C ALA A 120 9.76 -11.58 -1.13
N ASP A 121 8.43 -11.56 -0.94
CA ASP A 121 7.57 -10.47 -1.37
C ASP A 121 6.66 -10.06 -0.20
N ALA A 122 6.66 -8.76 0.13
CA ALA A 122 5.85 -8.20 1.20
C ALA A 122 4.41 -8.02 0.70
N LYS A 123 3.52 -8.88 1.18
CA LYS A 123 2.08 -8.80 0.87
C LYS A 123 1.26 -8.51 2.10
N PHE A 124 0.79 -7.27 2.20
CA PHE A 124 -0.11 -6.88 3.27
C PHE A 124 -1.45 -7.64 3.23
N SER A 125 -1.98 -7.91 2.03
CA SER A 125 -3.24 -8.65 1.82
C SER A 125 -3.00 -9.90 0.99
N ILE A 126 -3.08 -11.06 1.64
CA ILE A 126 -2.71 -12.35 1.04
C ILE A 126 -3.64 -12.82 -0.09
N ASP A 127 -4.88 -12.33 -0.15
CA ASP A 127 -5.84 -12.61 -1.22
C ASP A 127 -5.41 -12.03 -2.60
N THR A 128 -4.38 -11.19 -2.62
CA THR A 128 -3.80 -10.64 -3.86
C THR A 128 -2.53 -11.36 -4.30
N ALA A 129 -2.00 -12.26 -3.46
CA ALA A 129 -0.75 -12.97 -3.71
C ALA A 129 -0.93 -14.11 -4.73
N LYS A 130 0.05 -14.27 -5.61
CA LYS A 130 0.11 -15.35 -6.61
C LYS A 130 1.46 -16.04 -6.50
N SER A 131 1.48 -17.36 -6.31
CA SER A 131 2.71 -18.18 -6.16
C SER A 131 3.75 -17.92 -7.24
N THR A 132 3.33 -17.56 -8.46
CA THR A 132 4.26 -17.19 -9.53
C THR A 132 5.20 -16.05 -9.17
N GLN A 133 4.77 -15.10 -8.32
CA GLN A 133 5.56 -13.93 -7.89
C GLN A 133 6.82 -14.29 -7.09
N VAL A 134 6.80 -15.41 -6.38
CA VAL A 134 7.92 -15.85 -5.52
C VAL A 134 8.53 -17.17 -5.99
N SER A 135 8.10 -17.69 -7.13
CA SER A 135 8.62 -18.95 -7.67
C SER A 135 10.12 -18.87 -7.97
N ALA A 136 10.81 -20.01 -7.89
CA ALA A 136 12.22 -20.13 -8.28
C ALA A 136 12.47 -19.57 -9.70
N GLY A 137 11.51 -19.74 -10.61
CA GLY A 137 11.59 -19.22 -11.97
C GLY A 137 11.74 -17.69 -12.06
N VAL A 138 11.17 -16.93 -11.11
CA VAL A 138 11.34 -15.46 -11.06
C VAL A 138 12.77 -15.10 -10.72
N VAL A 139 13.33 -15.71 -9.69
CA VAL A 139 14.71 -15.47 -9.25
C VAL A 139 15.69 -15.93 -10.34
N SER A 140 15.49 -17.10 -10.94
CA SER A 140 16.30 -17.55 -12.08
C SER A 140 16.23 -16.57 -13.26
N SER A 141 15.05 -16.01 -13.55
CA SER A 141 14.90 -15.02 -14.63
C SER A 141 15.64 -13.71 -14.32
N LEU A 142 15.67 -13.29 -13.05
CA LEU A 142 16.43 -12.12 -12.62
C LEU A 142 17.94 -12.36 -12.73
N ILE A 143 18.42 -13.53 -12.30
CA ILE A 143 19.83 -13.94 -12.44
C ILE A 143 20.24 -14.00 -13.92
N ALA A 144 19.35 -14.48 -14.79
CA ALA A 144 19.56 -14.55 -16.24
C ALA A 144 19.73 -13.18 -16.92
N MET A 145 19.46 -12.05 -16.23
CA MET A 145 19.85 -10.72 -16.69
C MET A 145 21.39 -10.54 -16.73
N GLY A 146 22.14 -11.47 -16.13
CA GLY A 146 23.58 -11.63 -16.31
C GLY A 146 24.40 -10.50 -15.69
N PRO A 147 25.35 -9.89 -16.42
CA PRO A 147 26.23 -8.86 -15.86
C PRO A 147 25.48 -7.64 -15.31
N ALA A 148 24.25 -7.40 -15.75
CA ALA A 148 23.44 -6.28 -15.28
C ALA A 148 23.01 -6.46 -13.82
N ILE A 149 22.51 -7.65 -13.45
CA ILE A 149 22.13 -7.95 -12.07
C ILE A 149 23.36 -8.16 -11.19
N GLY A 150 24.41 -8.82 -11.68
CA GLY A 150 25.64 -9.04 -10.91
C GLY A 150 26.38 -7.74 -10.54
N ARG A 151 26.22 -6.65 -11.31
CA ARG A 151 26.74 -5.33 -10.92
C ARG A 151 25.88 -4.64 -9.86
N LEU A 152 24.57 -4.84 -9.93
CA LEU A 152 23.61 -4.24 -9.01
C LEU A 152 23.54 -4.99 -7.68
N VAL A 153 23.86 -6.29 -7.71
CA VAL A 153 23.86 -7.20 -6.57
C VAL A 153 25.18 -8.00 -6.56
N PRO A 154 26.32 -7.39 -6.19
CA PRO A 154 27.65 -8.02 -6.30
C PRO A 154 27.83 -9.30 -5.49
N THR A 155 27.01 -9.49 -4.46
CA THR A 155 27.03 -10.66 -3.58
C THR A 155 26.32 -11.87 -4.20
N LEU A 156 25.54 -11.68 -5.27
CA LEU A 156 24.79 -12.73 -5.94
C LEU A 156 25.70 -13.45 -6.94
N ARG A 157 26.02 -14.72 -6.66
CA ARG A 157 26.84 -15.54 -7.55
C ARG A 157 26.01 -16.05 -8.74
N PRO A 158 26.62 -16.29 -9.91
CA PRO A 158 25.90 -16.81 -11.07
C PRO A 158 25.51 -18.29 -10.94
N ASP A 159 26.21 -19.06 -10.10
CA ASP A 159 26.04 -20.50 -9.86
C ASP A 159 25.21 -20.82 -8.60
N VAL A 160 24.29 -19.93 -8.23
CA VAL A 160 23.43 -20.12 -7.05
C VAL A 160 22.39 -21.22 -7.24
N THR A 161 22.06 -21.89 -6.14
CA THR A 161 20.89 -22.76 -6.05
C THR A 161 19.67 -21.90 -5.74
N VAL A 162 18.69 -21.89 -6.63
CA VAL A 162 17.46 -21.10 -6.48
C VAL A 162 16.33 -21.98 -5.94
N HIS A 163 15.63 -21.50 -4.92
CA HIS A 163 14.48 -22.16 -4.31
C HIS A 163 13.20 -21.34 -4.52
N ASP A 164 12.05 -22.01 -4.34
CA ASP A 164 10.78 -21.29 -4.23
C ASP A 164 10.79 -20.39 -2.99
N GLY A 165 10.22 -19.21 -3.17
CA GLY A 165 10.21 -18.14 -2.20
C GLY A 165 8.99 -18.13 -1.29
N LEU A 166 8.80 -16.99 -0.63
CA LEU A 166 7.77 -16.83 0.39
C LEU A 166 7.15 -15.42 0.37
N PHE A 167 5.91 -15.35 0.83
CA PHE A 167 5.20 -14.11 1.10
C PHE A 167 5.36 -13.73 2.56
N LEU A 168 5.77 -12.49 2.80
CA LEU A 168 5.80 -11.89 4.12
C LEU A 168 4.48 -11.16 4.34
N CYS A 169 3.65 -11.71 5.21
CA CYS A 169 2.31 -11.20 5.50
C CYS A 169 2.18 -10.77 6.96
N PRO A 170 1.40 -9.72 7.24
CA PRO A 170 1.17 -9.30 8.61
C PRO A 170 0.40 -10.39 9.37
N ASP A 171 0.85 -10.68 10.59
CA ASP A 171 0.20 -11.59 11.50
C ASP A 171 -0.95 -10.89 12.22
N TYR A 172 -2.10 -10.81 11.56
CA TYR A 172 -3.30 -10.21 12.12
C TYR A 172 -4.57 -10.97 11.73
N SER A 173 -5.67 -10.56 12.32
CA SER A 173 -6.98 -11.21 12.23
C SER A 173 -7.39 -11.53 10.79
N LEU A 174 -7.24 -10.57 9.85
CA LEU A 174 -7.67 -10.77 8.46
C LEU A 174 -6.81 -11.80 7.72
N THR A 175 -5.48 -11.71 7.81
CA THR A 175 -4.58 -12.70 7.17
C THR A 175 -4.89 -14.11 7.69
N ARG A 176 -4.99 -14.27 9.01
CA ARG A 176 -5.32 -15.56 9.64
C ARG A 176 -6.67 -16.10 9.17
N ARG A 177 -7.69 -15.25 9.06
CA ARG A 177 -9.02 -15.64 8.56
C ARG A 177 -8.96 -16.10 7.11
N LEU A 178 -8.23 -15.38 6.26
CA LEU A 178 -8.08 -15.71 4.83
C LEU A 178 -7.35 -17.04 4.62
N LEU A 179 -6.26 -17.30 5.36
CA LEU A 179 -5.53 -18.56 5.29
C LEU A 179 -6.39 -19.75 5.72
N ARG A 180 -7.22 -19.57 6.76
CA ARG A 180 -8.17 -20.61 7.21
C ARG A 180 -9.32 -20.85 6.22
N THR A 181 -9.70 -19.85 5.44
CA THR A 181 -10.89 -19.89 4.59
C THR A 181 -10.52 -20.25 3.16
N ARG A 182 -10.38 -21.55 2.87
CA ARG A 182 -10.07 -22.05 1.51
C ARG A 182 -11.25 -22.00 0.52
N ARG A 183 -12.43 -21.47 0.91
CA ARG A 183 -13.66 -21.39 0.08
C ARG A 183 -14.33 -20.02 0.22
N GLY A 184 -14.65 -19.34 -0.88
CA GLY A 184 -15.35 -18.04 -0.89
C GLY A 184 -15.03 -17.16 -2.12
N LEU A 185 -15.59 -15.94 -2.16
CA LEU A 185 -15.45 -14.97 -3.27
C LEU A 185 -14.01 -14.48 -3.51
N ARG A 186 -13.14 -14.54 -2.50
CA ARG A 186 -11.70 -14.24 -2.62
C ARG A 186 -10.91 -15.43 -2.09
N ARG A 187 -10.33 -16.20 -3.01
CA ARG A 187 -9.59 -17.43 -2.71
C ARG A 187 -8.11 -17.10 -2.60
N VAL A 188 -7.50 -17.43 -1.47
CA VAL A 188 -6.05 -17.47 -1.35
C VAL A 188 -5.54 -18.57 -2.29
N THR A 189 -4.69 -18.18 -3.25
CA THR A 189 -4.14 -19.09 -4.26
C THR A 189 -2.76 -19.64 -3.91
N VAL A 190 -2.16 -19.13 -2.84
CA VAL A 190 -0.85 -19.55 -2.34
C VAL A 190 -1.00 -20.70 -1.34
N ALA A 191 0.02 -21.54 -1.24
CA ALA A 191 0.09 -22.62 -0.26
C ALA A 191 0.52 -22.08 1.12
N ASP A 192 0.17 -22.82 2.18
CA ASP A 192 0.42 -22.37 3.56
C ASP A 192 1.94 -22.28 3.87
N ASP A 193 2.76 -23.12 3.22
CA ASP A 193 4.21 -23.13 3.33
C ASP A 193 4.89 -21.97 2.58
N GLU A 194 4.22 -21.36 1.59
CA GLU A 194 4.64 -20.14 0.92
C GLU A 194 4.38 -18.87 1.76
N VAL A 195 3.70 -18.96 2.90
CA VAL A 195 3.35 -17.77 3.70
C VAL A 195 4.12 -17.75 5.01
N ARG A 196 4.70 -16.60 5.34
CA ARG A 196 5.30 -16.30 6.64
C ARG A 196 4.59 -15.12 7.26
N LEU A 197 4.10 -15.35 8.48
CA LEU A 197 3.39 -14.34 9.26
C LEU A 197 4.40 -13.59 10.13
N ILE A 198 4.47 -12.27 9.95
CA ILE A 198 5.31 -11.38 10.74
C ILE A 198 4.43 -10.67 11.78
N PRO A 199 4.73 -10.77 13.08
CA PRO A 199 4.04 -10.01 14.12
C PRO A 199 4.03 -8.51 13.80
N VAL A 200 2.87 -7.88 13.95
CA VAL A 200 2.72 -6.44 13.68
C VAL A 200 2.23 -5.74 14.93
N ASP A 201 3.04 -4.82 15.43
CA ASP A 201 2.59 -3.82 16.39
C ASP A 201 1.87 -2.69 15.65
N VAL A 202 0.72 -2.25 16.15
CA VAL A 202 -0.09 -1.21 15.50
C VAL A 202 0.62 0.14 15.58
N ALA A 203 1.24 0.46 16.71
CA ALA A 203 2.01 1.70 16.86
C ALA A 203 3.22 1.70 15.93
N GLY A 204 3.97 0.59 15.89
CA GLY A 204 5.02 0.37 14.91
C GLY A 204 4.53 0.47 13.46
N PHE A 205 3.34 -0.02 13.13
CA PHE A 205 2.78 0.15 11.78
C PHE A 205 2.50 1.62 11.42
N LEU A 206 1.97 2.38 12.36
CA LEU A 206 1.62 3.78 12.15
C LEU A 206 2.82 4.74 12.22
N GLU A 207 3.92 4.34 12.86
CA GLU A 207 5.11 5.18 12.99
C GLU A 207 5.60 5.70 11.62
N GLY A 208 5.80 7.02 11.53
CA GLY A 208 6.20 7.71 10.30
C GLY A 208 5.06 7.98 9.31
N LEU A 209 3.84 7.50 9.58
CA LEU A 209 2.64 7.96 8.88
C LEU A 209 2.12 9.19 9.64
N ASP A 210 2.16 10.37 9.02
CA ASP A 210 1.59 11.60 9.58
C ASP A 210 0.04 11.56 9.63
N HIS A 211 -0.57 10.48 10.12
CA HIS A 211 -2.00 10.22 10.10
C HIS A 211 -2.59 9.91 11.47
N ASP A 212 -1.77 9.68 12.50
CA ASP A 212 -2.22 9.28 13.85
C ASP A 212 -3.30 10.19 14.41
N ARG A 213 -3.09 11.50 14.31
CA ARG A 213 -4.03 12.50 14.82
C ARG A 213 -5.35 12.48 14.05
N LEU A 214 -5.32 12.30 12.74
CA LEU A 214 -6.52 12.22 11.91
C LEU A 214 -7.28 10.90 12.18
N ILE A 215 -6.56 9.79 12.28
CA ILE A 215 -7.12 8.47 12.64
C ILE A 215 -7.80 8.55 14.01
N ALA A 216 -7.12 9.10 15.02
CA ALA A 216 -7.66 9.22 16.38
C ALA A 216 -8.93 10.10 16.41
N ARG A 217 -8.97 11.19 15.63
CA ARG A 217 -10.17 12.05 15.49
C ARG A 217 -11.34 11.29 14.87
N LEU A 218 -11.10 10.51 13.81
CA LEU A 218 -12.13 9.74 13.12
C LEU A 218 -12.64 8.59 14.01
N ALA A 219 -11.75 7.89 14.70
CA ALA A 219 -12.11 6.85 15.65
C ALA A 219 -12.92 7.41 16.84
N SER A 220 -12.53 8.57 17.37
CA SER A 220 -13.27 9.25 18.44
C SER A 220 -14.67 9.66 18.01
N ARG A 221 -14.86 9.98 16.73
CA ARG A 221 -16.16 10.37 16.16
C ARG A 221 -17.13 9.20 16.08
N ASP A 222 -16.66 8.03 15.69
CA ASP A 222 -17.49 6.81 15.65
C ASP A 222 -17.67 6.18 17.04
N ALA A 223 -16.76 6.47 17.99
CA ALA A 223 -16.82 6.03 19.39
C ALA A 223 -17.09 4.52 19.55
N LEU A 224 -16.45 3.69 18.71
CA LEU A 224 -16.61 2.24 18.74
C LEU A 224 -16.09 1.65 20.06
N PRO A 225 -16.62 0.50 20.51
CA PRO A 225 -16.25 -0.12 21.78
C PRO A 225 -14.86 -0.77 21.78
N VAL A 226 -14.16 -0.78 20.64
CA VAL A 226 -12.83 -1.36 20.46
C VAL A 226 -11.84 -0.25 20.17
N ASP A 227 -10.75 -0.24 20.90
CA ASP A 227 -9.66 0.71 20.66
C ASP A 227 -8.88 0.34 19.40
N HIS A 228 -8.83 1.26 18.44
CA HIS A 228 -8.10 1.11 17.18
C HIS A 228 -6.61 0.84 17.39
N PHE A 229 -5.97 1.39 18.43
CA PHE A 229 -4.55 1.14 18.71
C PHE A 229 -4.25 -0.33 19.05
N HIS A 230 -5.26 -1.13 19.36
CA HIS A 230 -5.13 -2.55 19.69
C HIS A 230 -5.65 -3.49 18.58
N SER A 231 -6.14 -2.94 17.45
CA SER A 231 -6.61 -3.72 16.30
C SER A 231 -6.05 -3.15 15.01
N LEU A 232 -5.15 -3.89 14.36
CA LEU A 232 -4.64 -3.52 13.04
C LEU A 232 -5.79 -3.43 12.02
N ALA A 233 -6.78 -4.32 12.09
CA ALA A 233 -7.95 -4.28 11.20
C ALA A 233 -8.73 -2.96 11.33
N LEU A 234 -8.98 -2.52 12.57
CA LEU A 234 -9.70 -1.27 12.82
C LEU A 234 -8.84 -0.03 12.47
N THR A 235 -7.55 -0.07 12.79
CA THR A 235 -6.59 0.96 12.37
C THR A 235 -6.54 1.11 10.86
N LEU A 236 -6.52 0.01 10.10
CA LEU A 236 -6.54 0.05 8.64
C LEU A 236 -7.82 0.66 8.08
N TYR A 237 -8.97 0.35 8.70
CA TYR A 237 -10.22 0.98 8.32
C TYR A 237 -10.12 2.50 8.47
N TYR A 238 -9.70 3.00 9.64
CA TYR A 238 -9.57 4.43 9.87
C TYR A 238 -8.48 5.08 9.03
N LEU A 239 -7.37 4.40 8.78
CA LEU A 239 -6.35 4.86 7.83
C LEU A 239 -6.94 5.02 6.43
N ARG A 240 -7.75 4.07 5.95
CA ARG A 240 -8.43 4.19 4.65
C ARG A 240 -9.42 5.36 4.62
N VAL A 241 -10.20 5.55 5.68
CA VAL A 241 -11.10 6.70 5.82
C VAL A 241 -10.31 8.02 5.79
N ALA A 242 -9.22 8.12 6.55
CA ALA A 242 -8.33 9.28 6.55
C ALA A 242 -7.74 9.57 5.17
N ARG A 243 -7.23 8.55 4.47
CA ARG A 243 -6.72 8.70 3.10
C ARG A 243 -7.83 9.06 2.11
N ALA A 244 -9.06 8.61 2.30
CA ALA A 244 -10.18 9.03 1.47
C ALA A 244 -10.49 10.53 1.63
N MET A 245 -10.42 11.07 2.86
CA MET A 245 -10.53 12.51 3.10
C MET A 245 -9.40 13.30 2.45
N ILE A 246 -8.16 12.80 2.56
CA ILE A 246 -7.01 13.39 1.86
C ILE A 246 -7.24 13.38 0.34
N GLY A 247 -7.79 12.31 -0.22
CA GLY A 247 -8.18 12.25 -1.64
C GLY A 247 -9.24 13.30 -2.00
N CYS A 248 -10.23 13.53 -1.14
CA CYS A 248 -11.24 14.59 -1.33
C CYS A 248 -10.60 15.98 -1.31
N TRP A 249 -9.72 16.24 -0.34
CA TRP A 249 -8.96 17.49 -0.25
C TRP A 249 -8.13 17.74 -1.50
N ILE A 250 -7.34 16.74 -1.94
CA ILE A 250 -6.53 16.81 -3.16
C ILE A 250 -7.41 17.16 -4.37
N ASN A 251 -8.53 16.47 -4.54
CA ASN A 251 -9.45 16.73 -5.65
C ASN A 251 -10.06 18.14 -5.63
N GLN A 252 -10.22 18.73 -4.43
CA GLN A 252 -10.74 20.07 -4.24
C GLN A 252 -9.67 21.15 -4.41
N THR A 253 -8.45 20.94 -3.95
CA THR A 253 -7.42 22.00 -3.84
C THR A 253 -6.37 21.96 -4.94
N SER A 254 -6.25 20.85 -5.67
CA SER A 254 -5.29 20.75 -6.79
C SER A 254 -5.47 21.90 -7.80
N PRO A 255 -4.40 22.56 -8.26
CA PRO A 255 -4.51 23.56 -9.31
C PRO A 255 -5.18 23.01 -10.58
N LEU A 256 -5.87 23.87 -11.32
CA LEU A 256 -6.50 23.52 -12.61
C LEU A 256 -5.48 22.99 -13.62
N LEU A 257 -4.30 23.59 -13.68
CA LEU A 257 -3.21 23.20 -14.58
C LEU A 257 -2.07 22.64 -13.73
N LEU A 258 -2.11 21.34 -13.45
CA LEU A 258 -1.01 20.65 -12.78
C LEU A 258 0.12 20.39 -13.79
N TYR A 259 1.23 21.12 -13.66
CA TYR A 259 2.45 20.79 -14.39
C TYR A 259 3.38 19.98 -13.50
N LYS A 260 3.30 18.64 -13.56
CA LYS A 260 4.18 17.66 -12.87
C LYS A 260 4.33 17.79 -11.34
N ASP A 261 3.76 18.81 -10.71
CA ASP A 261 3.87 19.04 -9.28
C ASP A 261 2.95 18.10 -8.50
N ARG A 262 3.43 17.59 -7.37
CA ARG A 262 2.61 16.83 -6.43
C ARG A 262 1.87 17.82 -5.52
N PRO A 263 0.56 17.65 -5.29
CA PRO A 263 -0.17 18.49 -4.36
C PRO A 263 0.42 18.33 -2.95
N VAL A 264 0.74 19.45 -2.30
CA VAL A 264 1.17 19.46 -0.90
C VAL A 264 -0.04 19.12 -0.03
N ILE A 265 0.07 18.09 0.80
CA ILE A 265 -0.99 17.67 1.70
C ILE A 265 -0.91 18.54 2.95
N ASP A 266 -1.95 19.35 3.18
CA ASP A 266 -2.09 20.16 4.39
C ASP A 266 -3.05 19.45 5.36
N LEU A 267 -2.48 18.67 6.29
CA LEU A 267 -3.25 17.92 7.27
C LEU A 267 -4.00 18.83 8.25
N ALA A 268 -3.45 19.99 8.58
CA ALA A 268 -4.10 20.94 9.49
C ALA A 268 -5.35 21.55 8.82
N ALA A 269 -5.27 21.87 7.53
CA ALA A 269 -6.43 22.34 6.78
C ALA A 269 -7.50 21.25 6.61
N ILE A 270 -7.11 19.99 6.39
CA ILE A 270 -8.04 18.85 6.33
C ILE A 270 -8.77 18.69 7.67
N GLU A 271 -8.05 18.73 8.79
CA GLU A 271 -8.65 18.68 10.12
C GLU A 271 -9.60 19.85 10.37
N SER A 272 -9.23 21.05 9.91
CA SER A 272 -10.08 22.24 10.03
C SER A 272 -11.36 22.09 9.20
N GLU A 273 -11.30 21.56 7.99
CA GLU A 273 -12.49 21.30 7.15
C GLU A 273 -13.40 20.25 7.80
N ILE A 274 -12.82 19.20 8.39
CA ILE A 274 -13.57 18.19 9.16
C ILE A 274 -14.29 18.83 10.35
N ALA A 275 -13.64 19.75 11.07
CA ALA A 275 -14.20 20.41 12.24
C ALA A 275 -15.28 21.47 11.90
N HIS A 276 -15.14 22.21 10.80
CA HIS A 276 -16.00 23.37 10.50
C HIS A 276 -17.02 23.13 9.37
N GLY A 277 -16.71 22.23 8.45
CA GLY A 277 -17.50 22.02 7.23
C GLY A 277 -18.50 20.87 7.31
N SER A 278 -18.58 20.18 8.45
CA SER A 278 -19.21 18.87 8.55
C SER A 278 -20.35 18.86 9.56
N PRO A 279 -21.53 18.30 9.23
CA PRO A 279 -22.60 18.11 10.20
C PRO A 279 -22.11 17.21 11.35
N ASP A 280 -22.39 17.58 12.60
CA ASP A 280 -21.90 16.87 13.79
C ASP A 280 -22.49 15.45 13.94
N ASP A 281 -23.58 15.15 13.24
CA ASP A 281 -24.31 13.87 13.33
C ASP A 281 -23.79 12.78 12.37
N LEU A 282 -22.88 13.11 11.45
CA LEU A 282 -22.32 12.12 10.53
C LEU A 282 -21.26 11.26 11.21
N ASP A 283 -21.21 9.97 10.90
CA ASP A 283 -20.05 9.14 11.22
C ASP A 283 -18.87 9.40 10.28
N ALA A 284 -17.71 8.84 10.59
CA ALA A 284 -16.47 9.06 9.83
C ALA A 284 -16.60 8.67 8.35
N TRP A 285 -17.32 7.59 8.05
CA TRP A 285 -17.54 7.15 6.67
C TRP A 285 -18.53 8.05 5.92
N ARG A 286 -19.66 8.40 6.52
CA ARG A 286 -20.63 9.33 5.93
C ARG A 286 -20.03 10.72 5.70
N LEU A 287 -19.11 11.13 6.55
CA LEU A 287 -18.35 12.35 6.35
C LEU A 287 -17.49 12.29 5.06
N VAL A 288 -16.80 11.18 4.80
CA VAL A 288 -16.09 10.97 3.53
C VAL A 288 -17.04 11.08 2.34
N LEU A 289 -18.20 10.43 2.39
CA LEU A 289 -19.18 10.46 1.31
C LEU A 289 -19.69 11.88 1.04
N HIS A 290 -20.06 12.61 2.10
CA HIS A 290 -20.52 13.98 2.01
C HIS A 290 -19.48 14.91 1.37
N TRP A 291 -18.22 14.79 1.80
CA TRP A 291 -17.15 15.58 1.22
C TRP A 291 -16.84 15.16 -0.23
N ASN A 292 -16.84 13.86 -0.52
CA ASN A 292 -16.60 13.35 -1.87
C ASN A 292 -17.62 13.92 -2.87
N ASP A 293 -18.89 14.05 -2.52
CA ASP A 293 -19.90 14.66 -3.41
C ASP A 293 -19.56 16.11 -3.80
N ARG A 294 -19.02 16.89 -2.85
CA ARG A 294 -18.52 18.24 -3.13
C ARG A 294 -17.26 18.21 -3.99
N ALA A 295 -16.29 17.36 -3.63
CA ALA A 295 -15.02 17.24 -4.34
C ALA A 295 -15.20 16.73 -5.78
N GLU A 296 -16.16 15.83 -6.03
CA GLU A 296 -16.46 15.30 -7.36
C GLU A 296 -17.04 16.36 -8.30
N ARG A 297 -17.90 17.25 -7.79
CA ARG A 297 -18.39 18.37 -8.61
C ARG A 297 -17.23 19.23 -9.11
N ILE A 298 -16.27 19.53 -8.24
CA ILE A 298 -15.06 20.29 -8.60
C ILE A 298 -14.23 19.49 -9.61
N ARG A 299 -13.97 18.21 -9.34
CA ARG A 299 -13.19 17.34 -10.23
C ARG A 299 -13.79 17.24 -11.63
N LEU A 300 -15.11 17.09 -11.75
CA LEU A 300 -15.82 17.02 -13.02
C LEU A 300 -15.76 18.35 -13.79
N GLN A 301 -15.91 19.48 -13.09
CA GLN A 301 -15.73 20.81 -13.69
C GLN A 301 -14.31 21.00 -14.23
N ARG A 302 -13.29 20.55 -13.49
CA ARG A 302 -11.89 20.59 -13.92
C ARG A 302 -11.64 19.72 -15.15
N ALA A 303 -12.10 18.48 -15.13
CA ALA A 303 -11.96 17.58 -16.27
C ALA A 303 -12.62 18.12 -17.54
N ALA A 304 -13.75 18.83 -17.42
CA ALA A 304 -14.40 19.50 -18.53
C ALA A 304 -13.54 20.66 -19.09
N ILE A 305 -12.91 21.46 -18.21
CA ILE A 305 -11.98 22.53 -18.62
C ILE A 305 -10.74 21.92 -19.30
N ASP A 306 -10.12 20.91 -18.70
CA ASP A 306 -8.95 20.23 -19.26
C ASP A 306 -9.22 19.72 -20.67
N HIS A 307 -10.38 19.08 -20.88
CA HIS A 307 -10.79 18.58 -22.19
C HIS A 307 -10.89 19.70 -23.24
N VAL A 308 -11.40 20.88 -22.86
CA VAL A 308 -11.46 22.06 -23.75
C VAL A 308 -10.06 22.63 -24.01
N THR A 309 -9.21 22.70 -22.99
CA THR A 309 -7.84 23.24 -23.13
C THR A 309 -6.88 22.31 -23.89
N ALA A 310 -7.18 21.00 -23.94
CA ALA A 310 -6.43 20.02 -24.72
C ALA A 310 -6.75 20.05 -26.21
N LEU A 311 -7.77 20.80 -26.63
CA LEU A 311 -8.08 20.98 -28.06
C LEU A 311 -6.94 21.78 -28.71
N PRO A 312 -6.27 21.22 -29.74
CA PRO A 312 -5.19 21.93 -30.41
C PRO A 312 -5.75 23.17 -31.09
N ILE A 313 -5.34 24.35 -30.63
CA ILE A 313 -5.58 25.59 -31.38
C ILE A 313 -4.76 25.49 -32.65
N SER A 314 -5.40 25.54 -33.81
CA SER A 314 -4.67 25.48 -35.07
C SER A 314 -3.74 26.68 -35.17
N GLY A 315 -2.52 26.49 -35.68
CA GLY A 315 -1.58 27.59 -35.88
C GLY A 315 -2.10 28.66 -36.85
N LYS A 316 -3.17 28.38 -37.60
CA LYS A 316 -3.88 29.34 -38.46
C LYS A 316 -4.80 30.25 -37.63
N ASP A 317 -5.53 29.69 -36.66
CA ASP A 317 -6.42 30.46 -35.77
C ASP A 317 -5.62 31.32 -34.80
N LEU A 318 -4.49 30.81 -34.32
CA LEU A 318 -3.59 31.57 -33.45
C LEU A 318 -2.99 32.77 -34.20
N ARG A 319 -2.51 32.56 -35.44
CA ARG A 319 -2.00 33.63 -36.30
C ARG A 319 -3.08 34.67 -36.63
N GLY A 320 -4.28 34.23 -36.98
CA GLY A 320 -5.40 35.14 -37.23
C GLY A 320 -5.75 36.00 -36.00
N ARG A 321 -5.67 35.44 -34.80
CA ARG A 321 -5.87 36.20 -33.55
C ARG A 321 -4.73 37.17 -33.23
N ILE A 322 -3.48 36.78 -33.51
CA ILE A 322 -2.31 37.64 -33.37
C ILE A 322 -2.42 38.83 -34.32
N ASP A 323 -2.78 38.61 -35.59
CA ASP A 323 -2.92 39.67 -36.60
C ASP A 323 -4.03 40.67 -36.21
N VAL A 324 -5.15 40.19 -35.67
CA VAL A 324 -6.23 41.05 -35.16
C VAL A 324 -5.77 41.88 -33.97
N ALA A 325 -5.02 41.28 -33.03
CA ALA A 325 -4.49 41.99 -31.87
C ALA A 325 -3.40 43.01 -32.24
N ALA A 326 -2.52 42.66 -33.18
CA ALA A 326 -1.45 43.54 -33.69
C ALA A 326 -2.03 44.78 -34.39
N ARG A 327 -3.04 44.59 -35.26
CA ARG A 327 -3.77 45.70 -35.90
C ARG A 327 -4.48 46.60 -34.88
N ALA A 328 -5.09 46.02 -33.85
CA ALA A 328 -5.73 46.79 -32.79
C ALA A 328 -4.72 47.60 -31.94
N ALA A 329 -3.47 47.13 -31.85
CA ALA A 329 -2.37 47.80 -31.16
C ALA A 329 -1.58 48.78 -32.06
N GLY A 330 -1.94 48.92 -33.34
CA GLY A 330 -1.25 49.80 -34.29
C GLY A 330 0.15 49.34 -34.69
N VAL A 331 0.44 48.04 -34.50
CA VAL A 331 1.70 47.42 -34.93
C VAL A 331 1.41 46.66 -36.21
N GLU A 332 1.89 47.19 -37.35
CA GLU A 332 1.98 46.45 -38.61
C GLU A 332 3.28 45.65 -38.71
#